data_AF-A0A0G0K5G3-F1
#
_entry.id   AF-A0A0G0K5G3-F1
#
_cell.length_a   1.000
_cell.length_b   1.000
_cell.length_c   1.000
_cell.angle_alpha   90.00
_cell.angle_beta   90.00
_cell.angle_gamma   90.00
#
_symmetry.space_group_name_H-M   'P 1'
#
loop_
_entity.id
_entity.type
_entity.pdbx_description
1 polymer ?
#
loop_
_entity_poly.entity_id
_entity_poly.type
_entity_poly.pdbx_seq_one_letter_code
_entity_poly.pdbx_strand_id
1 'polypeptide(L)' 'KGNSVFVIEHNIDVIKNADWIIDLGPEGGDGGGEIVAEGTHIDIINNRHSYTGAFL' A
#
# COMPACT_ATOMS: atom_id res chain seq x y z
N LYS A 1 3.38 -25.48 4.52
CA LYS A 1 2.67 -24.99 3.31
C LYS A 1 3.11 -23.55 3.07
N GLY A 2 3.45 -23.18 1.84
CA GLY A 2 3.84 -21.81 1.46
C GLY A 2 2.80 -21.25 0.50
N ASN A 3 1.72 -20.73 1.04
CA ASN A 3 0.66 -20.08 0.26
C ASN A 3 0.87 -18.57 0.30
N SER A 4 0.52 -17.89 -0.78
CA SER A 4 0.46 -16.42 -0.84
C SER A 4 -0.99 -15.97 -0.73
N VAL A 5 -1.22 -14.86 -0.04
CA VAL A 5 -2.53 -14.24 0.11
C VAL A 5 -2.44 -12.80 -0.38
N PHE A 6 -3.39 -12.42 -1.22
CA PHE A 6 -3.53 -11.06 -1.74
C PHE A 6 -4.86 -10.50 -1.25
N VAL A 7 -4.83 -9.28 -0.70
CA VAL A 7 -6.00 -8.60 -0.16
C VAL A 7 -5.94 -7.14 -0.61
N ILE A 8 -7.10 -6.59 -0.97
CA ILE A 8 -7.28 -5.14 -1.14
C ILE A 8 -7.82 -4.63 0.18
N GLU A 9 -7.11 -3.72 0.83
CA GLU A 9 -7.53 -3.16 2.11
C GLU A 9 -7.25 -1.67 2.26
N HIS A 10 -8.01 -1.05 3.15
CA HIS A 10 -7.89 0.31 3.64
C HIS A 10 -7.68 0.36 5.16
N ASN A 11 -7.85 -0.75 5.89
CA ASN A 11 -7.54 -0.80 7.32
C ASN A 11 -6.03 -0.92 7.57
N ILE A 12 -5.44 0.15 8.11
CA ILE A 12 -4.02 0.25 8.44
C ILE A 12 -3.56 -0.88 9.37
N ASP A 13 -4.40 -1.33 10.31
CA ASP A 13 -4.03 -2.42 11.22
C ASP A 13 -3.83 -3.75 10.51
N VAL A 14 -4.47 -3.96 9.35
CA VAL A 14 -4.24 -5.13 8.51
C VAL A 14 -3.00 -4.90 7.64
N ILE A 15 -2.91 -3.73 7.00
CA ILE A 15 -1.84 -3.38 6.06
C ILE A 15 -0.46 -3.42 6.73
N LYS A 16 -0.32 -2.95 7.97
CA LYS A 16 0.96 -2.96 8.71
C LYS A 16 1.53 -4.36 8.94
N ASN A 17 0.70 -5.40 8.86
CA ASN A 17 1.11 -6.80 9.04
C ASN A 17 1.46 -7.49 7.72
N ALA A 18 1.31 -6.80 6.58
CA ALA A 18 1.66 -7.36 5.28
C ALA A 18 3.17 -7.39 5.07
N ASP A 19 3.66 -8.48 4.48
CA ASP A 19 5.06 -8.61 4.07
C ASP A 19 5.40 -7.66 2.90
N TRP A 20 4.39 -7.37 2.06
CA TRP A 20 4.51 -6.52 0.88
C TRP A 20 3.22 -5.73 0.65
N ILE A 21 3.36 -4.47 0.28
CA ILE A 21 2.27 -3.53 0.01
C ILE A 21 2.46 -2.96 -1.41
N ILE A 22 1.36 -2.84 -2.13
CA ILE A 22 1.29 -2.11 -3.40
C ILE A 22 0.26 -1.00 -3.18
N ASP A 23 0.73 0.24 -3.17
CA ASP A 23 -0.10 1.43 -2.99
C ASP A 23 -0.51 2.01 -4.34
N LEU A 24 -1.81 2.16 -4.54
CA LEU A 24 -2.40 2.61 -5.79
C LEU A 24 -3.04 3.98 -5.60
N GLY A 25 -2.84 4.86 -6.59
CA GLY A 25 -3.32 6.22 -6.53
C GLY A 25 -2.80 7.03 -7.72
N PRO A 26 -2.45 8.32 -7.52
CA PRO A 26 -2.55 9.09 -6.28
C PRO A 26 -4.01 9.33 -5.86
N GLU A 27 -4.93 9.51 -6.81
CA GLU A 27 -6.34 9.75 -6.53
C GLU A 27 -7.21 8.54 -6.88
N GLY A 28 -8.52 8.66 -6.68
CA GLY A 28 -9.51 7.68 -7.17
C GLY A 28 -10.02 8.00 -8.58
N GLY A 29 -10.55 6.99 -9.27
CA GLY A 29 -11.15 7.16 -10.60
C GLY A 29 -10.12 7.51 -11.67
N ASP A 30 -10.42 8.50 -12.51
CA ASP A 30 -9.58 8.91 -13.64
C ASP A 30 -8.22 9.51 -13.22
N GLY A 31 -8.10 9.95 -11.96
CA GLY A 31 -6.85 10.46 -11.37
C GLY A 31 -6.01 9.39 -10.66
N GLY A 32 -6.45 8.13 -10.72
CA GLY A 32 -5.77 6.98 -10.12
C GLY A 32 -5.19 6.02 -11.14
N GLY A 33 -4.90 4.81 -10.67
CA GLY A 33 -4.46 3.70 -11.53
C GLY A 33 -2.94 3.60 -11.70
N GLU A 34 -2.17 4.41 -10.98
CA GLU A 34 -0.72 4.32 -10.94
C GLU A 34 -0.24 3.63 -9.66
N ILE A 35 0.90 2.95 -9.73
CA ILE A 35 1.62 2.45 -8.56
C ILE A 35 2.39 3.63 -7.97
N VAL A 36 1.91 4.12 -6.83
CA VAL A 36 2.51 5.26 -6.13
C VAL A 36 3.72 4.82 -5.31
N ALA A 37 3.59 3.65 -4.67
CA ALA A 37 4.65 3.02 -3.90
C ALA A 37 4.46 1.49 -3.93
N GLU A 38 5.55 0.73 -3.88
CA GLU A 38 5.51 -0.70 -3.62
C GLU A 38 6.70 -1.10 -2.76
N GLY A 39 6.50 -2.07 -1.86
CA GLY A 39 7.56 -2.51 -0.97
C GLY A 39 7.07 -3.00 0.39
N THR A 40 8.00 -3.04 1.33
CA THR A 40 7.68 -3.26 2.75
C THR A 40 6.99 -2.03 3.32
N HIS A 41 6.35 -2.16 4.48
CA HIS A 41 5.76 -1.00 5.18
C HIS A 41 6.75 0.17 5.38
N ILE A 42 8.05 -0.11 5.60
CA ILE A 42 9.09 0.93 5.71
C ILE A 42 9.27 1.69 4.39
N ASP A 43 9.23 1.00 3.26
CA ASP A 43 9.34 1.61 1.94
C ASP A 43 8.14 2.51 1.64
N ILE A 44 6.94 2.07 2.03
CA ILE A 44 5.69 2.85 1.88
C ILE A 44 5.73 4.11 2.75
N ILE A 45 6.09 4.00 4.04
CA ILE A 45 6.17 5.14 4.98
C ILE A 45 7.19 6.20 4.50
N ASN A 46 8.29 5.77 3.90
CA ASN A 46 9.30 6.69 3.39
C ASN A 46 8.89 7.39 2.08
N ASN A 47 7.83 6.94 1.42
CA ASN A 47 7.33 7.54 0.19
C ASN A 47 6.35 8.68 0.48
N ARG A 48 6.80 9.92 0.28
CA ARG A 48 5.98 11.14 0.52
C ARG A 48 4.78 11.31 -0.42
N HIS A 49 4.72 10.55 -1.51
CA HIS A 49 3.59 10.57 -2.44
C HIS A 49 2.51 9.55 -2.05
N SER A 50 2.81 8.61 -1.15
CA SER A 50 1.86 7.62 -0.66
C SER A 50 0.95 8.21 0.41
N TYR A 51 -0.34 8.30 0.13
CA TYR A 51 -1.33 8.64 1.16
C TYR A 51 -1.35 7.55 2.23
N THR A 52 -1.26 6.28 1.84
CA THR A 52 -1.24 5.14 2.76
C THR A 52 -0.03 5.21 3.70
N GLY A 53 1.14 5.58 3.19
CA GLY A 53 2.36 5.77 3.97
C GLY A 53 2.29 6.90 5.01
N ALA A 54 1.43 7.90 4.81
CA ALA A 54 1.21 8.95 5.79
C ALA A 54 0.42 8.49 7.03
N PHE A 55 -0.26 7.35 6.95
CA PHE A 55 -1.09 6.78 8.03
C PHE A 55 -0.57 5.45 8.59
N LEU A 56 0.42 4.83 7.93
CA LEU A 56 1.14 3.62 8.37
C LEU A 56 2.21 3.94 9.41
#